data_AF-A0A932FDJ0-F1
#
_entry.id   AF-A0A932FDJ0-F1
#
_cell.length_a   1.000
_cell.length_b   1.000
_cell.length_c   1.000
_cell.angle_alpha   90.00
_cell.angle_beta   90.00
_cell.angle_gamma   90.00
#
_symmetry.space_group_name_H-M   'P 1'
#
loop_
_entity.id
_entity.type
_entity.pdbx_description
1 polymer ?
#
loop_
_entity_poly.entity_id
_entity_poly.type
_entity_poly.pdbx_seq_one_letter_code
_entity_poly.pdbx_strand_id
1 'polypeptide(L)'
;MPLGAVAAPLLRCDVAYAGTTHRIEARPVEDPYPVPSVDIGGRFRFKAVMVGSAAKVERILLYAYLDAKHQPILVQEAKYLPPFRVTEQPYLLTGEQHLYAGVVERELIYSCTLEGIAP
;
A
#
# COMPACT_ATOMS: atom_id res chain seq x y z
N MET A 1 29.67 19.13 9.82
CA MET A 1 28.48 18.97 8.95
C MET A 1 27.61 17.91 9.61
N PRO A 2 26.38 18.20 10.05
CA PRO A 2 25.54 17.13 10.57
C PRO A 2 25.16 16.23 9.39
N LEU A 3 25.34 14.92 9.54
CA LEU A 3 24.74 13.97 8.61
C LEU A 3 23.22 14.11 8.77
N GLY A 4 22.56 14.68 7.76
CA GLY A 4 21.10 14.66 7.69
C GLY A 4 20.65 13.21 7.73
N ALA A 5 19.82 12.86 8.71
CA ALA A 5 19.22 11.52 8.77
C ALA A 5 18.39 11.32 7.50
N VAL A 6 18.79 10.36 6.66
CA VAL A 6 17.98 9.97 5.51
C VAL A 6 16.73 9.31 6.09
N ALA A 7 15.56 9.94 5.90
CA ALA A 7 14.31 9.35 6.32
C ALA A 7 14.12 8.00 5.60
N ALA A 8 13.92 6.92 6.34
CA ALA A 8 13.75 5.60 5.75
C ALA A 8 12.45 5.54 4.91
N PRO A 9 12.43 4.86 3.75
CA PRO A 9 11.25 4.79 2.90
C PRO A 9 10.01 4.32 3.67
N LEU A 10 8.90 5.02 3.44
CA LEU A 10 7.62 4.70 4.05
C LEU A 10 6.50 4.87 3.02
N LEU A 11 5.72 3.81 2.84
CA LEU A 11 4.46 3.82 2.11
C LEU A 11 3.34 3.87 3.14
N ARG A 12 2.46 4.88 3.03
CA ARG A 12 1.27 5.00 3.86
C ARG A 12 0.05 4.94 2.98
N CYS A 13 -0.84 4.00 3.24
CA CYS A 13 -2.10 3.83 2.52
C CYS A 13 -3.27 4.09 3.47
N ASP A 14 -4.14 5.02 3.11
CA ASP A 14 -5.43 5.22 3.75
C ASP A 14 -6.47 4.44 2.95
N VAL A 15 -7.10 3.44 3.59
CA VAL A 15 -8.02 2.50 2.97
C VAL A 15 -9.37 2.60 3.66
N ALA A 16 -10.38 3.09 2.96
CA ALA A 16 -11.71 3.35 3.49
C ALA A 16 -12.73 2.34 3.00
N TYR A 17 -13.57 1.87 3.93
CA TYR A 17 -14.72 1.02 3.65
C TYR A 17 -15.85 1.35 4.64
N ALA A 18 -17.08 1.50 4.13
CA ALA A 18 -18.28 1.74 4.93
C ALA A 18 -18.12 2.85 5.99
N GLY A 19 -17.47 3.96 5.61
CA GLY A 19 -17.25 5.12 6.49
C GLY A 19 -16.10 4.98 7.50
N THR A 20 -15.40 3.84 7.53
CA THR A 20 -14.21 3.64 8.38
C THR A 20 -12.94 3.65 7.54
N THR A 21 -11.93 4.41 7.96
CA THR A 21 -10.62 4.45 7.29
C THR A 21 -9.57 3.73 8.12
N HIS A 22 -8.87 2.79 7.49
CA HIS A 22 -7.74 2.06 8.03
C HIS A 22 -6.45 2.64 7.44
N ARG A 23 -5.52 3.03 8.31
CA ARG A 23 -4.19 3.47 7.89
C ARG A 23 -3.22 2.29 7.93
N ILE A 24 -2.61 1.99 6.80
CA ILE A 24 -1.68 0.88 6.61
C ILE A 24 -0.32 1.47 6.24
N GLU A 25 0.71 1.08 6.98
CA GLU A 25 2.08 1.50 6.70
C GLU A 25 2.93 0.30 6.28
N ALA A 26 3.75 0.49 5.24
CA ALA A 26 4.70 -0.51 4.76
C ALA A 26 6.09 0.10 4.62
N ARG A 27 7.08 -0.63 5.12
CA ARG A 27 8.51 -0.35 4.96
C ARG A 27 9.12 -1.36 3.97
N PRO A 28 10.29 -1.06 3.37
CA PRO A 28 10.98 -2.01 2.51
C PRO A 28 11.22 -3.34 3.23
N VAL A 29 10.93 -4.44 2.54
CA VAL A 29 11.25 -5.81 2.94
C VAL A 29 11.96 -6.53 1.81
N GLU A 30 12.85 -7.46 2.15
CA GLU A 30 13.52 -8.33 1.16
C GLU A 30 12.59 -9.47 0.72
N ASP A 31 11.91 -10.11 1.68
CA ASP A 31 10.92 -11.17 1.42
C ASP A 31 9.48 -10.63 1.48
N PRO A 32 8.74 -10.59 0.35
CA PRO A 32 7.36 -10.11 0.29
C PRO A 32 6.31 -11.12 0.78
N TYR A 33 6.65 -12.41 0.91
CA TYR A 33 5.71 -13.46 1.25
C TYR A 33 5.13 -13.36 2.67
N PRO A 34 5.94 -13.14 3.73
CA PRO A 34 5.42 -13.06 5.10
C PRO A 34 4.60 -11.81 5.40
N VAL A 35 4.60 -10.80 4.51
CA VAL A 35 3.83 -9.56 4.72
C VAL A 35 2.32 -9.89 4.74
N PRO A 36 1.62 -9.64 5.86
CA PRO A 36 0.21 -10.00 6.00
C PRO A 36 -0.68 -9.03 5.22
N SER A 37 -1.86 -9.51 4.82
CA SER A 37 -2.98 -8.63 4.44
C SER A 37 -3.71 -8.13 5.68
N VAL A 38 -4.10 -6.86 5.70
CA VAL A 38 -4.92 -6.24 6.75
C VAL A 38 -6.40 -6.47 6.45
N ASP A 39 -7.18 -6.88 7.45
CA ASP A 39 -8.64 -6.95 7.33
C ASP A 39 -9.27 -5.55 7.34
N ILE A 40 -10.18 -5.31 6.41
CA ILE A 40 -10.88 -4.05 6.20
C ILE A 40 -12.38 -4.33 6.35
N GLY A 41 -12.87 -4.09 7.57
CA GLY A 41 -14.27 -4.24 7.94
C GLY A 41 -14.85 -5.65 7.77
N GLY A 42 -14.04 -6.71 7.78
CA GLY A 42 -14.48 -8.10 7.57
C GLY A 42 -15.03 -8.37 6.17
N ARG A 43 -14.68 -7.54 5.18
CA ARG A 43 -15.24 -7.58 3.82
C ARG A 43 -14.18 -7.48 2.75
N PHE A 44 -13.13 -6.70 3.00
CA PHE A 44 -11.97 -6.63 2.12
C PHE A 44 -10.71 -6.98 2.90
N ARG A 45 -9.67 -7.37 2.17
CA ARG A 45 -8.31 -7.42 2.71
C ARG A 45 -7.41 -6.55 1.85
N PHE A 46 -6.53 -5.79 2.46
CA PHE A 46 -5.56 -4.95 1.75
C PHE A 46 -4.14 -5.34 2.14
N LYS A 47 -3.29 -5.62 1.15
CA LYS A 47 -1.88 -5.97 1.37
C LYS A 47 -1.01 -4.98 0.61
N ALA A 48 -0.26 -4.17 1.36
CA ALA A 48 0.73 -3.25 0.83
C ALA A 48 2.13 -3.84 1.04
N VAL A 49 2.90 -3.99 -0.03
CA VAL A 49 4.25 -4.54 0.00
C VAL A 49 5.20 -3.59 -0.69
N MET A 50 6.24 -3.16 0.03
CA MET A 50 7.37 -2.45 -0.55
C MET A 50 8.56 -3.40 -0.55
N VAL A 51 9.05 -3.78 -1.73
CA VAL A 51 10.19 -4.69 -1.87
C VAL A 51 11.46 -3.87 -2.06
N GLY A 52 12.51 -4.24 -1.33
CA GLY A 52 13.83 -3.63 -1.42
C GLY A 52 14.44 -3.40 -0.04
N SER A 53 15.27 -2.37 0.06
CA SER A 53 15.93 -1.95 1.31
C SER A 53 15.70 -0.46 1.57
N ALA A 54 16.20 0.03 2.71
CA ALA A 54 16.16 1.47 3.02
C ALA A 54 16.91 2.33 1.99
N ALA A 55 17.90 1.77 1.29
CA ALA A 55 18.68 2.49 0.28
C ALA A 55 18.07 2.41 -1.12
N LYS A 56 17.23 1.40 -1.40
CA LYS A 56 16.70 1.15 -2.74
C LYS A 56 15.36 0.42 -2.68
N VAL A 57 14.32 1.09 -3.13
CA VAL A 57 13.00 0.47 -3.36
C VAL A 57 12.96 -0.11 -4.78
N GLU A 58 12.70 -1.40 -4.89
CA GLU A 58 12.70 -2.13 -6.17
C GLU A 58 11.32 -2.18 -6.82
N ARG A 59 10.27 -2.30 -6.01
CA ARG A 59 8.88 -2.29 -6.45
C ARG A 59 7.93 -2.10 -5.27
N ILE A 60 6.74 -1.58 -5.56
CA ILE A 60 5.61 -1.55 -4.62
C ILE A 60 4.47 -2.35 -5.23
N LEU A 61 3.86 -3.21 -4.43
CA LEU A 61 2.69 -4.00 -4.81
C LEU A 61 1.56 -3.70 -3.84
N LEU A 62 0.39 -3.40 -4.39
CA LEU A 62 -0.84 -3.23 -3.64
C LEU A 62 -1.81 -4.29 -4.10
N TYR A 63 -2.33 -5.06 -3.15
CA TYR A 63 -3.36 -6.06 -3.40
C TYR A 63 -4.61 -5.70 -2.63
N ALA A 64 -5.73 -5.68 -3.33
CA ALA A 64 -7.06 -5.61 -2.73
C ALA A 64 -7.77 -6.94 -2.98
N TYR A 65 -8.26 -7.55 -1.91
CA TYR A 65 -9.03 -8.79 -1.96
C TYR A 65 -10.43 -8.55 -1.42
N LEU A 66 -11.42 -9.23 -2.00
CA LEU A 66 -12.72 -9.43 -1.39
C LEU A 66 -12.64 -10.63 -0.44
N ASP A 67 -13.06 -10.46 0.80
CA ASP A 67 -13.13 -11.55 1.78
C ASP A 67 -14.38 -12.41 1.49
N ALA A 68 -14.15 -13.61 0.94
CA ALA A 68 -15.20 -14.54 0.54
C ALA A 68 -15.17 -15.81 1.38
N LYS A 69 -16.28 -16.56 1.40
CA LYS A 69 -16.50 -17.69 2.34
C LYS A 69 -15.40 -18.76 2.36
N HIS A 70 -14.77 -19.04 1.21
CA HIS A 70 -13.80 -20.14 1.10
C HIS A 70 -12.36 -19.63 1.10
N GLN A 71 -12.10 -18.56 0.36
CA GLN A 71 -10.80 -17.91 0.30
C GLN A 71 -10.96 -16.46 -0.18
N PRO A 72 -10.05 -15.56 0.20
CA PRO A 72 -10.01 -14.21 -0.36
C PRO A 72 -9.86 -14.25 -1.89
N ILE A 73 -10.63 -13.41 -2.59
CA ILE A 73 -10.62 -13.29 -4.05
C ILE A 73 -9.89 -12.01 -4.41
N LEU A 74 -8.87 -12.08 -5.28
CA LEU A 74 -8.14 -10.90 -5.75
C LEU A 74 -9.07 -10.01 -6.59
N VAL A 75 -9.25 -8.76 -6.17
CA VAL A 75 -10.01 -7.73 -6.89
C VAL A 75 -9.06 -6.87 -7.73
N GLN A 76 -7.92 -6.50 -7.17
CA GLN A 76 -6.91 -5.72 -7.87
C GLN A 76 -5.50 -6.08 -7.38
N GLU A 77 -4.55 -6.18 -8.32
CA GLU A 77 -3.12 -6.05 -8.07
C GLU A 77 -2.59 -4.83 -8.82
N ALA A 78 -2.03 -3.86 -8.10
CA ALA A 78 -1.35 -2.70 -8.67
C ALA A 78 0.15 -2.78 -8.38
N LYS A 79 0.97 -2.66 -9.42
CA LYS A 79 2.43 -2.75 -9.36
C LYS A 79 3.06 -1.44 -9.80
N TYR A 80 3.86 -0.85 -8.91
CA TYR A 80 4.62 0.37 -9.17
C TYR A 80 6.11 0.03 -9.22
N LEU A 81 6.79 0.51 -10.26
CA LEU A 81 8.21 0.30 -10.52
C LEU A 81 8.97 1.63 -10.47
N PRO A 82 10.27 1.60 -10.15
CA PRO A 82 11.11 2.79 -10.22
C PRO A 82 11.19 3.36 -11.65
N PRO A 83 11.60 4.64 -11.81
CA PRO A 83 12.11 5.52 -10.76
C PRO A 83 11.00 6.11 -9.87
N PHE A 84 11.21 6.04 -8.55
CA PHE A 84 10.38 6.76 -7.57
C PHE A 84 10.90 8.19 -7.41
N ARG A 85 10.01 9.12 -7.05
CA ARG A 85 10.39 10.53 -6.91
C ARG A 85 11.11 10.73 -5.58
N VAL A 86 12.21 11.47 -5.62
CA VAL A 86 12.95 11.91 -4.43
C VAL A 86 12.39 13.27 -4.03
N THR A 87 11.66 13.32 -2.93
CA THR A 87 10.97 14.53 -2.45
C THR A 87 11.15 14.69 -0.94
N GLU A 88 11.22 15.93 -0.46
CA GLU A 88 11.30 16.22 0.99
C GLU A 88 9.98 15.93 1.73
N GLN A 89 8.85 15.97 1.00
CA GLN A 89 7.51 15.71 1.53
C GLN A 89 6.90 14.45 0.89
N PRO A 90 5.98 13.75 1.58
CA PRO A 90 5.22 12.65 0.98
C PRO A 90 4.51 13.07 -0.30
N TYR A 91 4.60 12.25 -1.34
CA TYR A 91 3.86 12.47 -2.57
C TYR A 91 2.81 11.37 -2.78
N LEU A 92 1.73 11.72 -3.49
CA LEU A 92 0.65 10.79 -3.80
C LEU A 92 1.10 9.80 -4.89
N LEU A 93 1.28 8.53 -4.52
CA LEU A 93 1.76 7.47 -5.41
C LEU A 93 0.64 6.96 -6.32
N THR A 94 -0.57 6.78 -5.77
CA THR A 94 -1.67 6.05 -6.43
C THR A 94 -2.75 6.97 -6.98
N GLY A 95 -2.90 8.19 -6.47
CA GLY A 95 -4.18 8.90 -6.52
C GLY A 95 -5.22 8.25 -5.60
N GLU A 96 -6.46 8.72 -5.65
CA GLU A 96 -7.60 8.01 -5.07
C GLU A 96 -8.05 6.90 -6.03
N GLN A 97 -8.27 5.71 -5.49
CA GLN A 97 -8.68 4.51 -6.22
C GLN A 97 -10.00 4.02 -5.64
N HIS A 98 -10.95 3.67 -6.50
CA HIS A 98 -12.25 3.11 -6.13
C HIS A 98 -12.36 1.71 -6.71
N LEU A 99 -12.56 0.71 -5.84
CA LEU A 99 -12.74 -0.68 -6.22
C LEU A 99 -14.13 -1.14 -5.80
N TYR A 100 -14.83 -1.80 -6.72
CA TYR A 100 -16.17 -2.31 -6.50
C TYR A 100 -16.16 -3.83 -6.61
N ALA A 101 -16.62 -4.53 -5.57
CA ALA A 101 -16.63 -5.98 -5.56
C ALA A 101 -17.73 -6.59 -4.64
N GLY A 102 -18.01 -7.86 -4.88
CA GLY A 102 -18.94 -8.65 -4.07
C GLY A 102 -20.42 -8.35 -4.35
N VAL A 103 -21.28 -8.85 -3.46
CA VAL A 103 -22.73 -8.62 -3.54
C VAL A 103 -23.00 -7.12 -3.36
N VAL A 104 -24.01 -6.55 -4.04
CA VAL A 104 -24.39 -5.12 -3.99
C VAL A 104 -23.24 -4.11 -4.23
N GLU A 105 -22.23 -4.48 -5.02
CA GLU A 105 -21.18 -3.56 -5.48
C GLU A 105 -20.52 -2.77 -4.34
N ARG A 106 -20.06 -3.47 -3.30
CA ARG A 106 -19.37 -2.84 -2.17
C ARG A 106 -18.15 -2.07 -2.67
N GLU A 107 -18.02 -0.85 -2.19
CA GLU A 107 -16.96 0.07 -2.56
C GLU A 107 -15.85 0.09 -1.52
N LEU A 108 -14.62 -0.18 -1.96
CA LEU A 108 -13.38 0.02 -1.23
C LEU A 108 -12.64 1.19 -1.87
N ILE A 109 -12.29 2.20 -1.07
CA ILE A 109 -11.55 3.38 -1.53
C ILE A 109 -10.14 3.31 -0.94
N TYR A 110 -9.10 3.60 -1.71
CA TYR A 110 -7.78 3.79 -1.14
C TYR A 110 -6.95 4.86 -1.82
N SER A 111 -6.02 5.43 -1.07
CA SER A 111 -4.93 6.26 -1.60
C SER A 111 -3.65 5.98 -0.83
N CYS A 112 -2.51 5.96 -1.52
CA CYS A 112 -1.21 5.77 -0.88
C CYS A 112 -0.24 6.90 -1.20
N THR A 113 0.49 7.33 -0.18
CA THR A 113 1.62 8.27 -0.28
C THR A 113 2.93 7.54 -0.06
N LEU A 114 3.98 8.05 -0.71
CA LEU A 114 5.35 7.56 -0.58
C LEU A 114 6.27 8.69 -0.13
N GLU A 115 7.13 8.41 0.84
CA GLU A 115 8.13 9.34 1.38
C GLU A 115 9.45 8.63 1.71
N GLY A 116 10.50 9.40 1.96
CA GLY A 116 11.80 8.87 2.42
C GLY A 116 12.58 8.10 1.35
N ILE A 117 12.36 8.40 0.06
CA ILE A 117 13.14 7.80 -1.03
C ILE A 117 14.52 8.46 -1.08
N ALA A 118 15.57 7.65 -0.96
CA ALA A 118 16.95 8.11 -1.07
C ALA A 118 17.28 8.54 -2.52
N PRO A 119 18.15 9.55 -2.71
CA PRO A 119 18.63 9.99 -4.03
C PRO A 119 19.33 8.91 -4.85
#